data_AF-A0A932Q6B8-F1
#
_entry.id   AF-A0A932Q6B8-F1
#
_cell.length_a   1.000
_cell.length_b   1.000
_cell.length_c   1.000
_cell.angle_alpha   90.00
_cell.angle_beta   90.00
_cell.angle_gamma   90.00
#
_symmetry.space_group_name_H-M   'P 1'
#
loop_
_entity.id
_entity.type
_entity.pdbx_description
1 polymer ?
#
loop_
_entity_poly.entity_id
_entity_poly.type
_entity_poly.pdbx_seq_one_letter_code
_entity_poly.pdbx_strand_id
1 'polypeptide(L)'
;MKSPDRPNIADWNEQIEVRFEKTKKMRDAGLNPFRNGFTPGNTTAELHQKFGEHAKEALEAANHQVSVAGRVMAIRDFGKG
;
A
#
# COMPACT_ATOMS: atom_id res chain seq x y z
N MET A 1 32.02 -0.10 -17.19
CA MET A 1 30.58 -0.29 -16.94
C MET A 1 29.99 1.11 -16.82
N LYS A 2 29.28 1.61 -17.83
CA LYS A 2 28.71 2.96 -17.81
C LYS A 2 27.51 2.96 -16.87
N SER A 3 27.49 3.86 -15.89
CA SER A 3 26.31 4.13 -15.06
C SER A 3 25.11 4.38 -15.97
N PRO A 4 23.92 3.82 -15.70
CA PRO A 4 22.76 4.06 -16.55
C PRO A 4 22.45 5.56 -16.57
N ASP A 5 22.20 6.07 -17.78
CA ASP A 5 21.86 7.48 -18.01
C ASP A 5 20.69 7.88 -17.09
N ARG A 6 20.92 8.92 -16.28
CA ARG A 6 19.88 9.48 -15.41
C ARG A 6 18.78 10.07 -16.30
N PRO A 7 17.52 9.64 -16.19
CA PRO A 7 16.44 10.23 -16.97
C PRO A 7 16.33 11.73 -16.67
N ASN A 8 16.10 12.54 -17.71
CA ASN A 8 15.91 13.99 -17.59
C ASN A 8 14.61 14.27 -16.81
N ILE A 9 14.74 15.00 -15.70
CA ILE A 9 13.81 15.04 -14.56
C ILE A 9 12.81 16.22 -14.67
N ALA A 10 12.79 16.94 -15.78
CA ALA A 10 12.10 18.24 -15.88
C ALA A 10 10.59 18.18 -15.59
N ASP A 11 9.89 17.10 -16.01
CA ASP A 11 8.47 16.88 -15.70
C ASP A 11 8.24 16.02 -14.43
N TRP A 12 9.32 15.58 -13.78
CA TRP A 12 9.31 14.58 -12.70
C TRP A 12 9.64 15.14 -11.31
N ASN A 13 9.96 16.44 -11.20
CA ASN A 13 10.43 17.02 -9.94
C ASN A 13 9.38 17.00 -8.82
N GLU A 14 8.14 17.44 -9.09
CA GLU A 14 7.15 17.64 -8.01
C GLU A 14 6.77 16.32 -7.32
N GLN A 15 6.44 15.28 -8.10
CA GLN A 15 6.02 13.99 -7.54
C GLN A 15 7.16 13.24 -6.85
N ILE A 16 8.41 13.48 -7.26
CA ILE A 16 9.59 12.94 -6.59
C ILE A 16 9.82 13.69 -5.27
N GLU A 17 9.74 15.01 -5.30
CA GLU A 17 9.90 15.87 -4.13
C GLU A 17 8.87 15.54 -3.05
N VAL A 18 7.58 15.42 -3.42
CA VAL A 18 6.51 15.00 -2.50
C VAL A 18 6.80 13.63 -1.86
N ARG A 19 7.39 12.67 -2.59
CA ARG A 19 7.77 11.37 -2.02
C ARG A 19 8.92 11.49 -1.02
N PHE A 20 9.91 12.34 -1.30
CA PHE A 20 10.99 12.62 -0.36
C PHE A 20 10.50 13.34 0.89
N GLU A 21 9.63 14.33 0.74
CA GLU A 21 9.01 15.03 1.87
C GLU A 21 8.22 14.08 2.77
N LYS A 22 7.39 13.21 2.19
CA LYS A 22 6.66 12.17 2.94
C LYS A 22 7.61 11.25 3.70
N THR A 23 8.69 10.83 3.05
CA THR A 23 9.73 9.98 3.68
C THR A 23 10.42 10.71 4.83
N LYS A 24 10.72 12.00 4.68
CA LYS A 24 11.29 12.84 5.75
C LYS A 24 10.32 12.96 6.92
N LYS A 25 9.05 13.29 6.67
CA LYS A 25 8.00 13.39 7.71
C LYS A 25 7.86 12.10 8.52
N MET A 26 7.94 10.93 7.86
CA MET A 26 7.95 9.64 8.57
C MET A 26 9.15 9.51 9.51
N ARG A 27 10.36 9.86 9.05
CA ARG A 27 11.57 9.81 9.89
C ARG A 27 11.51 10.80 11.05
N ASP A 28 11.04 12.03 10.80
CA ASP A 28 10.89 13.07 11.83
C ASP A 28 9.89 12.64 12.91
N ALA A 29 8.89 11.82 12.56
CA ALA A 29 7.95 11.18 13.48
C ALA A 29 8.50 9.91 14.16
N GLY A 30 9.78 9.57 13.97
CA GLY A 30 10.41 8.36 14.54
C GLY A 30 10.01 7.05 13.86
N LEU A 31 9.37 7.10 12.68
CA LEU A 31 8.96 5.93 11.92
C LEU A 31 10.01 5.55 10.87
N ASN A 32 10.37 4.27 10.78
CA ASN A 32 11.18 3.76 9.69
C ASN A 32 10.31 3.54 8.43
N PRO A 33 10.49 4.32 7.35
CA PRO A 33 9.69 4.22 6.12
C PRO A 33 9.89 2.88 5.37
N PHE A 34 10.97 2.16 5.67
CA PHE A 34 11.31 0.86 5.06
C PHE A 34 11.30 -0.25 6.12
N ARG A 35 10.39 -0.17 7.09
CA ARG A 35 10.23 -1.19 8.12
C ARG A 35 9.93 -2.55 7.47
N ASN A 36 10.73 -3.54 7.84
CA ASN A 36 10.45 -4.95 7.60
C ASN A 36 9.86 -5.59 8.87
N GLY A 37 9.23 -6.76 8.73
CA GLY A 37 8.72 -7.56 9.85
C GLY A 37 7.19 -7.71 9.90
N PHE A 38 6.46 -7.10 8.98
CA PHE A 38 5.04 -7.41 8.81
C PHE A 38 4.89 -8.75 8.07
N THR A 39 4.19 -9.70 8.68
CA THR A 39 3.85 -10.99 8.06
C THR A 39 2.34 -11.04 7.83
N PRO A 40 1.86 -10.94 6.58
CA PRO A 40 0.43 -11.07 6.30
C PRO A 40 -0.04 -12.48 6.64
N GLY A 41 -1.21 -12.59 7.27
CA GLY A 41 -1.83 -13.89 7.59
C GLY A 41 -2.54 -14.54 6.40
N ASN A 42 -2.79 -13.80 5.32
CA ASN A 42 -3.54 -14.28 4.16
C ASN A 42 -3.00 -13.71 2.85
N THR A 43 -3.22 -14.45 1.76
CA THR A 43 -3.09 -13.93 0.40
C THR A 43 -4.45 -13.55 -0.20
N THR A 44 -4.46 -12.64 -1.17
CA THR A 44 -5.69 -12.24 -1.86
C THR A 44 -6.37 -13.43 -2.55
N ALA A 45 -5.59 -14.36 -3.11
CA ALA A 45 -6.11 -15.55 -3.78
C ALA A 45 -6.87 -16.48 -2.80
N GLU A 46 -6.30 -16.72 -1.62
CA GLU A 46 -6.96 -17.51 -0.56
C GLU A 46 -8.28 -16.86 -0.11
N LEU A 47 -8.29 -15.54 0.07
CA LEU A 47 -9.50 -14.83 0.51
C LEU A 47 -10.61 -14.91 -0.55
N HIS A 48 -10.28 -14.76 -1.83
CA HIS A 48 -11.26 -14.94 -2.90
C HIS A 48 -11.80 -16.37 -2.95
N GLN A 49 -10.94 -17.38 -2.84
CA GLN A 49 -11.39 -18.78 -2.84
C GLN A 49 -12.31 -19.07 -1.64
N LYS A 50 -11.97 -18.55 -0.47
CA LYS A 50 -12.68 -18.86 0.77
C LYS A 50 -13.98 -18.08 0.93
N PHE A 51 -14.03 -16.84 0.43
CA PHE A 51 -15.11 -15.90 0.74
C PHE A 51 -15.77 -15.27 -0.48
N GLY A 52 -15.26 -15.52 -1.70
CA GLY A 52 -15.75 -14.87 -2.92
C GLY A 52 -17.22 -15.15 -3.23
N GLU A 53 -17.73 -16.31 -2.82
CA GLU A 53 -19.11 -16.73 -3.02
C GLU A 53 -20.03 -16.41 -1.83
N HIS A 54 -19.51 -15.82 -0.75
CA HIS A 54 -20.31 -15.50 0.43
C HIS A 54 -21.11 -14.21 0.23
N ALA A 55 -22.36 -14.23 0.68
CA ALA A 55 -23.19 -13.03 0.76
C ALA A 55 -22.66 -12.06 1.83
N LYS A 56 -22.97 -10.78 1.65
CA LYS A 56 -22.53 -9.69 2.54
C LYS A 56 -22.93 -9.94 3.99
N GLU A 57 -24.17 -10.33 4.21
CA GLU A 57 -24.75 -10.56 5.55
C GLU A 57 -24.02 -11.70 6.28
N ALA A 58 -23.61 -12.74 5.53
CA ALA A 58 -22.85 -13.85 6.07
C ALA A 58 -21.43 -13.43 6.49
N LEU A 59 -20.78 -12.56 5.70
CA LEU A 59 -19.46 -12.02 6.03
C LEU A 59 -19.50 -11.07 7.24
N GLU A 60 -20.55 -10.24 7.33
CA GLU A 60 -20.76 -9.33 8.46
C GLU A 60 -20.99 -10.08 9.78
N ALA A 61 -21.85 -11.11 9.76
CA ALA A 61 -22.13 -11.92 10.94
C ALA A 61 -20.91 -12.73 11.42
N ALA A 62 -20.07 -13.21 10.49
CA ALA A 62 -18.93 -14.06 10.81
C ALA A 62 -17.72 -13.28 11.39
N ASN A 63 -17.67 -11.95 11.18
CA ASN A 63 -16.67 -11.04 11.75
C ASN A 63 -15.21 -11.55 11.65
N HIS A 64 -14.83 -12.07 10.48
CA HIS A 64 -13.50 -12.63 10.26
C HIS A 64 -12.41 -11.54 10.29
N GLN A 65 -11.38 -11.74 11.12
CA GLN A 65 -10.17 -10.93 11.08
C GLN A 65 -9.16 -11.52 10.11
N VAL A 66 -8.66 -10.71 9.19
CA VAL A 66 -7.68 -11.09 8.17
C VAL A 66 -6.59 -10.02 8.07
N SER A 67 -5.42 -10.38 7.55
CA SER A 67 -4.33 -9.41 7.29
C SER A 67 -3.64 -9.70 5.96
N VAL A 68 -3.39 -8.63 5.20
CA VAL A 68 -2.82 -8.69 3.84
C VAL A 68 -1.72 -7.63 3.68
N ALA A 69 -0.80 -7.85 2.73
CA ALA A 69 0.19 -6.86 2.28
C ALA A 69 0.31 -6.87 0.76
N GLY A 70 0.59 -5.72 0.15
CA GLY A 70 0.71 -5.60 -1.30
C GLY A 70 1.10 -4.20 -1.76
N ARG A 71 1.17 -4.00 -3.07
CA ARG A 71 1.37 -2.68 -3.67
C ARG A 71 0.04 -1.95 -3.76
N VAL A 72 0.06 -0.66 -3.46
CA VAL A 72 -1.05 0.22 -3.78
C VAL A 72 -1.07 0.44 -5.29
N MET A 73 -2.09 -0.09 -5.97
CA MET A 73 -2.24 0.01 -7.42
C MET A 73 -3.16 1.17 -7.82
N ALA A 74 -4.24 1.39 -7.06
CA ALA A 74 -5.17 2.48 -7.24
C ALA A 74 -5.74 2.89 -5.88
N ILE A 75 -5.99 4.18 -5.69
CA ILE A 75 -6.73 4.73 -4.55
C ILE A 75 -7.92 5.49 -5.14
N ARG A 76 -9.13 5.11 -4.73
CA ARG A 76 -10.35 5.89 -5.00
C ARG A 76 -10.74 6.57 -3.71
N ASP A 77 -10.45 7.86 -3.62
CA ASP A 77 -10.85 8.67 -2.49
C ASP A 77 -12.16 9.39 -2.83
N PHE A 78 -13.28 8.81 -2.39
CA PHE A 78 -14.53 9.54 -2.30
C PHE A 78 -14.49 10.22 -0.94
N GLY A 79 -13.97 11.46 -0.92
CA GLY A 79 -13.80 12.21 0.32
C GLY A 79 -15.03 12.05 1.22
N LYS A 80 -14.80 11.70 2.48
CA LYS A 80 -15.85 11.84 3.48
C LYS A 80 -15.96 13.34 3.75
N GLY A 81 -17.12 13.93 3.45
CA GLY A 81 -17.43 15.29 3.90
C GLY A 81 -17.23 15.44 5.40
#